data_AF-A0A3Q0E5I0-F1
#
_entry.id   AF-A0A3Q0E5I0-F1
#
_cell.length_a   1.000
_cell.length_b   1.000
_cell.length_c   1.000
_cell.angle_alpha   90.00
_cell.angle_beta   90.00
_cell.angle_gamma   90.00
#
_symmetry.space_group_name_H-M   'P 1'
#
loop_
_entity.id
_entity.type
_entity.pdbx_description
1 polymer ?
#
loop_
_entity_poly.entity_id
_entity_poly.type
_entity_poly.pdbx_seq_one_letter_code
_entity_poly.pdbx_strand_id
1 'polypeptide(L)'
;MVEAAMKSPMRDSLEPTYQQLQKMKLDKSPFVVVSVVGQELLTAGHHGASVVVLEAALKIGTCSLKLRGSVFSALSSAYWSLGNTEKSTGYMQQDLDVAKTLGDQTGECRAHGNLGSAFFSKGNYREALTNHRHQLVLAMKLKDREVGSLSADQILKKKKRIGVLFYVKKMFQVP
;
A
#
# COMPACT_ATOMS: atom_id res chain seq x y z
N MET A 1 -6.93 -20.24 -14.91
CA MET A 1 -6.67 -19.96 -13.47
C MET A 1 -7.88 -19.33 -12.80
N VAL A 2 -8.39 -18.19 -13.29
CA VAL A 2 -9.66 -17.59 -12.80
C VAL A 2 -10.80 -18.60 -12.83
N GLU A 3 -11.00 -19.28 -13.96
CA GLU A 3 -12.09 -20.24 -14.11
C GLU A 3 -12.04 -21.43 -13.14
N ALA A 4 -10.85 -21.81 -12.67
CA ALA A 4 -10.68 -22.84 -11.65
C ALA A 4 -10.94 -22.30 -10.24
N ALA A 5 -10.55 -21.05 -9.96
CA ALA A 5 -10.86 -20.36 -8.69
C ALA A 5 -12.38 -20.14 -8.53
N MET A 6 -13.10 -19.87 -9.63
CA MET A 6 -14.55 -19.69 -9.63
C MET A 6 -15.35 -21.01 -9.48
N LYS A 7 -14.69 -22.16 -9.62
CA LYS A 7 -15.27 -23.50 -9.38
C LYS A 7 -14.89 -24.07 -8.01
N SER A 8 -14.12 -23.32 -7.22
CA SER A 8 -13.67 -23.68 -5.87
C SER A 8 -14.71 -23.29 -4.81
N PRO A 9 -14.71 -23.91 -3.61
CA PRO A 9 -15.48 -23.45 -2.45
C PRO A 9 -15.27 -21.98 -2.08
N MET A 10 -14.18 -21.37 -2.58
CA MET A 10 -13.83 -19.97 -2.36
C MET A 10 -14.54 -18.99 -3.31
N ARG A 11 -15.40 -19.48 -4.21
CA ARG A 11 -16.11 -18.66 -5.20
C ARG A 11 -16.82 -17.47 -4.56
N ASP A 12 -17.57 -17.70 -3.48
CA ASP A 12 -18.42 -16.65 -2.88
C ASP A 12 -17.59 -15.49 -2.31
N SER A 13 -16.35 -15.77 -1.89
CA SER A 13 -15.41 -14.75 -1.43
C SER A 13 -14.70 -14.02 -2.57
N LEU A 14 -14.49 -14.67 -3.73
CA LEU A 14 -13.69 -14.13 -4.83
C LEU A 14 -14.53 -13.48 -5.94
N GLU A 15 -15.80 -13.87 -6.08
CA GLU A 15 -16.74 -13.37 -7.08
C GLU A 15 -16.92 -11.84 -7.04
N PRO A 16 -17.14 -11.19 -5.88
CA PRO A 16 -17.29 -9.73 -5.83
C PRO A 16 -16.05 -9.00 -6.35
N THR A 17 -14.87 -9.50 -5.96
CA THR A 17 -13.59 -8.94 -6.34
C THR A 17 -13.33 -9.11 -7.83
N TYR A 18 -13.69 -10.25 -8.41
CA TYR A 18 -13.58 -10.48 -9.85
C TYR A 18 -14.51 -9.59 -10.67
N GLN A 19 -15.77 -9.44 -10.25
CA GLN A 19 -16.72 -8.52 -10.89
C GLN A 19 -16.24 -7.07 -10.82
N GLN A 20 -15.63 -6.66 -9.71
CA GLN A 20 -15.03 -5.33 -9.57
C GLN A 20 -13.85 -5.13 -10.53
N LEU A 21 -12.98 -6.13 -10.68
CA LEU A 21 -11.86 -6.07 -11.63
C LEU A 21 -12.35 -5.96 -13.09
N GLN A 22 -13.42 -6.67 -13.45
CA GLN A 22 -14.06 -6.56 -14.77
C GLN A 22 -14.63 -5.15 -15.01
N LYS A 23 -15.32 -4.57 -14.03
CA LYS A 23 -15.82 -3.18 -14.11
C LYS A 23 -14.69 -2.18 -14.33
N MET A 24 -13.54 -2.41 -13.70
CA MET A 24 -12.35 -1.57 -13.83
C MET A 24 -11.50 -1.90 -15.06
N LYS A 25 -11.87 -2.90 -15.87
CA LYS A 25 -11.11 -3.41 -17.04
C LYS A 25 -9.68 -3.85 -16.69
N LEU A 26 -9.47 -4.29 -15.45
CA LEU A 26 -8.17 -4.75 -14.93
C LEU A 26 -8.00 -6.28 -14.98
N ASP A 27 -9.06 -6.99 -15.39
CA ASP A 27 -9.13 -8.44 -15.57
C ASP A 27 -8.15 -8.98 -16.64
N LYS A 28 -7.71 -8.11 -17.56
CA LYS A 28 -6.77 -8.46 -18.63
C LYS A 28 -5.32 -8.60 -18.17
N SER A 29 -4.97 -8.05 -17.01
CA SER A 29 -3.61 -8.17 -16.47
C SER A 29 -3.50 -9.42 -15.60
N PRO A 30 -2.78 -10.47 -16.04
CA PRO A 30 -2.64 -11.70 -15.26
C PRO A 30 -2.01 -11.41 -13.89
N PHE A 31 -1.07 -10.46 -13.83
CA PHE A 31 -0.46 -10.05 -12.57
C PHE A 31 -1.51 -9.51 -11.60
N VAL A 32 -2.32 -8.54 -12.02
CA VAL A 32 -3.29 -7.87 -11.13
C VAL A 32 -4.30 -8.87 -10.59
N VAL A 33 -4.84 -9.71 -11.46
CA VAL A 33 -5.81 -10.74 -11.05
C VAL A 33 -5.19 -11.69 -10.03
N VAL A 34 -4.00 -12.22 -10.29
CA VAL A 34 -3.33 -13.16 -9.39
C VAL A 34 -2.96 -12.50 -8.06
N SER A 35 -2.43 -11.26 -8.08
CA SER A 35 -2.07 -10.54 -6.87
C SER A 35 -3.28 -10.24 -5.98
N VAL A 36 -4.40 -9.86 -6.59
CA VAL A 36 -5.64 -9.56 -5.85
C VAL A 36 -6.20 -10.81 -5.22
N VAL A 37 -6.29 -11.93 -5.97
CA VAL A 37 -6.70 -13.22 -5.40
C VAL A 37 -5.78 -13.64 -4.24
N GLY A 38 -4.47 -13.45 -4.39
CA GLY A 38 -3.51 -13.73 -3.31
C GLY A 38 -3.74 -12.88 -2.05
N GLN A 39 -4.09 -11.60 -2.22
CA GLN A 39 -4.42 -10.70 -1.11
C GLN A 39 -5.74 -11.06 -0.43
N GLU A 40 -6.77 -11.42 -1.19
CA GLU A 40 -8.05 -11.89 -0.65
C GLU A 40 -7.88 -13.15 0.21
N LEU A 41 -7.06 -14.10 -0.27
CA LEU A 41 -6.72 -15.31 0.50
C LEU A 41 -5.99 -14.96 1.81
N LEU A 42 -5.12 -13.96 1.78
CA LEU A 42 -4.43 -13.48 2.97
C LEU A 42 -5.42 -12.87 3.98
N THR A 43 -6.35 -12.04 3.52
CA THR A 43 -7.39 -11.44 4.39
C THR A 43 -8.37 -12.48 4.94
N ALA A 44 -8.62 -13.55 4.20
CA ALA A 44 -9.42 -14.69 4.64
C ALA A 44 -8.67 -15.64 5.61
N GLY A 45 -7.38 -15.36 5.92
CA GLY A 45 -6.57 -16.15 6.84
C GLY A 45 -5.94 -17.41 6.22
N HIS A 46 -6.10 -17.63 4.91
CA HIS A 46 -5.50 -18.76 4.20
C HIS A 46 -4.04 -18.46 3.82
N HIS A 47 -3.19 -18.27 4.83
CA HIS A 47 -1.82 -17.80 4.64
C HIS A 47 -0.99 -18.71 3.72
N GLY A 48 -1.11 -20.03 3.84
CA GLY A 48 -0.40 -20.99 2.98
C GLY A 48 -0.79 -20.90 1.50
N ALA A 49 -2.07 -20.76 1.20
CA ALA A 49 -2.53 -20.58 -0.18
C ALA A 49 -2.14 -19.20 -0.72
N SER A 50 -2.21 -18.16 0.13
CA SER A 50 -1.87 -16.80 -0.24
C SER A 50 -0.41 -16.67 -0.71
N VAL A 51 0.54 -17.30 -0.01
CA VAL A 51 1.97 -17.22 -0.39
C VAL A 51 2.22 -17.87 -1.75
N VAL A 52 1.60 -19.02 -2.04
CA VAL A 52 1.75 -19.71 -3.32
C VAL A 52 1.22 -18.84 -4.47
N VAL A 53 0.04 -18.24 -4.29
CA VAL A 53 -0.57 -17.39 -5.31
C VAL A 53 0.22 -16.10 -5.52
N LEU A 54 0.66 -15.45 -4.44
CA LEU A 54 1.43 -14.20 -4.52
C LEU A 54 2.84 -14.41 -5.10
N GLU A 55 3.52 -15.53 -4.79
CA GLU A 55 4.79 -15.89 -5.43
C GLU A 55 4.60 -16.18 -6.93
N ALA A 56 3.49 -16.82 -7.31
CA ALA A 56 3.14 -17.00 -8.71
C ALA A 56 2.92 -15.65 -9.42
N ALA A 57 2.33 -14.66 -8.73
CA ALA A 57 2.19 -13.31 -9.27
C ALA A 57 3.55 -12.69 -9.62
N LEU A 58 4.55 -12.85 -8.75
CA LEU A 58 5.89 -12.29 -8.98
C LEU A 58 6.63 -12.90 -10.17
N LYS A 59 6.29 -14.13 -10.56
CA LYS A 59 6.85 -14.78 -11.76
C LYS A 59 6.29 -14.19 -13.05
N ILE A 60 5.20 -13.42 -12.99
CA ILE A 60 4.61 -12.74 -14.15
C ILE A 60 5.44 -11.47 -14.42
N GLY A 61 6.15 -11.45 -15.56
CA GLY A 61 7.15 -10.42 -15.88
C GLY A 61 6.62 -9.03 -16.28
N THR A 62 5.31 -8.84 -16.45
CA THR A 62 4.73 -7.66 -17.12
C THR A 62 4.09 -6.62 -16.19
N CYS A 63 4.60 -6.44 -14.97
CA CYS A 63 3.98 -5.56 -13.96
C CYS A 63 4.87 -4.38 -13.55
N SER A 64 4.22 -3.30 -13.10
CA SER A 64 4.92 -2.12 -12.59
C SER A 64 5.58 -2.39 -11.25
N LEU A 65 6.65 -1.65 -10.96
CA LEU A 65 7.38 -1.77 -9.69
C LEU A 65 6.47 -1.49 -8.48
N LYS A 66 5.53 -0.55 -8.62
CA LYS A 66 4.53 -0.24 -7.58
C LYS A 66 3.64 -1.43 -7.25
N LEU A 67 3.17 -2.14 -8.27
CA LEU A 67 2.36 -3.34 -8.09
C LEU A 67 3.17 -4.47 -7.44
N ARG A 68 4.45 -4.63 -7.79
CA ARG A 68 5.37 -5.56 -7.11
C ARG A 68 5.54 -5.22 -5.62
N GLY A 69 5.71 -3.95 -5.27
CA GLY A 69 5.79 -3.50 -3.88
C GLY A 69 4.58 -3.96 -3.05
N SER A 70 3.37 -3.82 -3.59
CA SER A 70 2.15 -4.30 -2.91
C SER A 70 2.14 -5.82 -2.67
N VAL A 71 2.71 -6.59 -3.60
CA VAL A 71 2.83 -8.05 -3.48
C VAL A 71 3.91 -8.42 -2.47
N PHE A 72 5.05 -7.73 -2.44
CA PHE A 72 6.08 -7.94 -1.41
C PHE A 72 5.55 -7.66 -0.01
N SER A 73 4.78 -6.58 0.16
CA SER A 73 4.13 -6.25 1.43
C SER A 73 3.16 -7.35 1.88
N ALA A 74 2.33 -7.85 0.97
CA ALA A 74 1.40 -8.95 1.24
C ALA A 74 2.13 -10.27 1.58
N LEU A 75 3.16 -10.63 0.81
CA LEU A 75 3.99 -11.81 1.07
C LEU A 75 4.69 -11.73 2.41
N SER A 76 5.20 -10.57 2.80
CA SER A 76 5.82 -10.39 4.11
C SER A 76 4.84 -10.68 5.23
N SER A 77 3.62 -10.16 5.14
CA SER A 77 2.56 -10.37 6.14
C SER A 77 2.11 -11.83 6.20
N ALA A 78 1.99 -12.48 5.05
CA ALA A 78 1.64 -13.89 4.95
C ALA A 78 2.73 -14.78 5.57
N TYR A 79 4.00 -14.55 5.23
CA TYR A 79 5.13 -15.30 5.78
C TYR A 79 5.33 -15.06 7.28
N TRP A 80 5.09 -13.83 7.75
CA TRP A 80 5.07 -13.51 9.17
C TRP A 80 4.01 -14.34 9.92
N SER A 81 2.80 -14.41 9.37
CA SER A 81 1.69 -15.19 9.95
C SER A 81 1.96 -16.70 9.95
N LEU A 82 2.76 -17.19 9.00
CA LEU A 82 3.23 -18.58 8.94
C LEU A 82 4.45 -18.85 9.86
N GLY A 83 4.96 -17.84 10.57
CA GLY A 83 6.15 -17.97 11.41
C GLY A 83 7.48 -18.02 10.66
N ASN A 84 7.47 -17.90 9.32
CA ASN A 84 8.69 -17.84 8.53
C ASN A 84 9.25 -16.41 8.51
N THR A 85 9.89 -16.05 9.62
CA THR A 85 10.41 -14.69 9.83
C THR A 85 11.52 -14.31 8.86
N GLU A 86 12.32 -15.26 8.38
CA GLU A 86 13.40 -15.02 7.41
C GLU A 86 12.86 -14.55 6.05
N LYS A 87 11.95 -15.33 5.45
CA LYS A 87 11.32 -14.93 4.19
C LYS A 87 10.53 -13.64 4.34
N SER A 88 9.82 -13.49 5.46
CA SER A 88 9.10 -12.26 5.80
C SER A 88 10.04 -11.04 5.75
N THR A 89 11.17 -11.10 6.46
CA THR A 89 12.15 -9.99 6.46
C THR A 89 12.74 -9.73 5.08
N GLY A 90 12.98 -10.77 4.28
CA GLY A 90 13.44 -10.62 2.90
C GLY A 90 12.47 -9.84 2.03
N TYR A 91 11.17 -10.14 2.12
CA TYR A 91 10.14 -9.39 1.39
C TYR A 91 9.91 -7.98 1.94
N MET A 92 10.04 -7.75 3.25
CA MET A 92 9.99 -6.39 3.82
C MET A 92 11.12 -5.52 3.29
N GLN A 93 12.33 -6.08 3.11
CA GLN A 93 13.46 -5.37 2.52
C GLN A 93 13.21 -5.02 1.05
N GLN A 94 12.63 -5.95 0.27
CA GLN A 94 12.24 -5.69 -1.11
C GLN A 94 11.14 -4.62 -1.21
N ASP A 95 10.14 -4.62 -0.32
CA ASP A 95 9.11 -3.56 -0.25
C ASP A 95 9.76 -2.20 0.06
N LEU A 96 10.73 -2.16 0.98
CA LEU A 96 11.49 -0.94 1.29
C LEU A 96 12.28 -0.41 0.08
N ASP A 97 12.97 -1.28 -0.64
CA ASP A 97 13.78 -0.89 -1.79
C ASP A 97 12.90 -0.35 -2.94
N VAL A 98 11.74 -0.98 -3.15
CA VAL A 98 10.72 -0.49 -4.09
C VAL A 98 10.20 0.88 -3.66
N ALA A 99 9.83 1.04 -2.38
CA ALA A 99 9.30 2.29 -1.87
C ALA A 99 10.31 3.44 -2.04
N LYS A 100 11.59 3.20 -1.72
CA LYS A 100 12.68 4.17 -1.95
C LYS A 100 12.85 4.53 -3.42
N THR A 101 12.82 3.53 -4.29
CA THR A 101 12.97 3.72 -5.74
C THR A 101 11.83 4.59 -6.31
N LEU A 102 10.62 4.44 -5.76
CA LEU A 102 9.44 5.20 -6.17
C LEU A 102 9.29 6.54 -5.43
N GLY A 103 10.13 6.83 -4.44
CA GLY A 103 9.97 7.96 -3.53
C GLY A 103 8.68 7.91 -2.70
N ASP A 104 8.14 6.70 -2.47
CA ASP A 104 6.95 6.49 -1.66
C ASP A 104 7.30 6.52 -0.17
N GLN A 105 7.32 7.73 0.39
CA GLN A 105 7.63 7.97 1.80
C GLN A 105 6.68 7.22 2.76
N THR A 106 5.44 6.96 2.35
CA THR A 106 4.47 6.21 3.17
C THR A 106 4.80 4.72 3.16
N GLY A 107 5.13 4.18 1.98
CA GLY A 107 5.63 2.81 1.82
C GLY A 107 6.93 2.58 2.60
N GLU A 108 7.88 3.52 2.52
CA GLU A 108 9.15 3.45 3.26
C GLU A 108 8.92 3.43 4.78
N CYS A 109 8.03 4.30 5.28
CA CYS A 109 7.67 4.35 6.69
C CYS A 109 7.10 3.01 7.18
N ARG A 110 6.14 2.44 6.44
CA ARG A 110 5.54 1.14 6.75
C ARG A 110 6.58 0.03 6.75
N ALA A 111 7.42 -0.05 5.72
CA ALA A 111 8.43 -1.10 5.58
C ALA A 111 9.47 -1.03 6.71
N HIS A 112 9.92 0.16 7.10
CA HIS A 112 10.80 0.34 8.25
C HIS A 112 10.14 -0.10 9.58
N GLY A 113 8.85 0.17 9.79
CA GLY A 113 8.15 -0.32 10.98
C GLY A 113 8.05 -1.84 11.06
N ASN A 114 7.78 -2.46 9.91
CA ASN A 114 7.71 -3.91 9.78
C ASN A 114 9.08 -4.56 10.04
N LEU A 115 10.15 -4.05 9.44
CA LEU A 115 11.53 -4.50 9.69
C LEU A 115 11.94 -4.29 11.15
N GLY A 116 11.60 -3.14 11.74
CA GLY A 116 11.87 -2.85 13.14
C GLY A 116 11.26 -3.90 14.08
N SER A 117 10.00 -4.21 13.85
CA SER A 117 9.26 -5.24 14.61
C SER A 117 9.87 -6.63 14.42
N ALA A 118 10.27 -6.97 13.19
CA ALA A 118 10.88 -8.25 12.88
C ALA A 118 12.28 -8.44 13.50
N PHE A 119 13.10 -7.37 13.53
CA PHE A 119 14.38 -7.42 14.23
C PHE A 119 14.18 -7.47 15.75
N PHE A 120 13.19 -6.77 16.28
CA PHE A 120 12.86 -6.80 17.69
C PHE A 120 12.48 -8.21 18.15
N SER A 121 11.62 -8.91 17.39
CA SER A 121 11.22 -10.28 17.71
C SER A 121 12.38 -11.28 17.65
N LYS A 122 13.42 -10.99 16.87
CA LYS A 122 14.64 -11.81 16.78
C LYS A 122 15.68 -11.48 17.86
N GLY A 123 15.43 -10.48 18.71
CA GLY A 123 16.40 -9.99 19.72
C GLY A 123 17.46 -9.04 19.16
N ASN A 124 17.35 -8.65 17.89
CA ASN A 124 18.27 -7.75 17.19
C ASN A 124 17.92 -6.28 17.48
N TYR A 125 18.03 -5.88 18.75
CA TYR A 125 17.52 -4.57 19.22
C TYR A 125 18.18 -3.36 18.55
N ARG A 126 19.47 -3.46 18.17
CA ARG A 126 20.19 -2.35 17.51
C ARG A 126 19.62 -2.07 16.12
N GLU A 127 19.33 -3.10 15.35
CA GLU A 127 18.75 -2.99 14.00
C GLU A 127 17.28 -2.58 14.09
N ALA A 128 16.55 -3.10 15.08
CA ALA A 128 15.18 -2.70 15.37
C ALA A 128 15.08 -1.19 15.66
N LEU A 129 15.92 -0.68 16.57
CA LEU A 129 15.96 0.73 16.94
C LEU A 129 16.30 1.61 15.74
N THR A 130 17.25 1.19 14.90
CA THR A 130 17.64 1.93 13.69
C THR A 130 16.44 2.05 12.73
N ASN A 131 15.72 0.96 12.51
CA ASN A 131 14.53 0.96 11.65
C ASN A 131 13.39 1.81 12.22
N HIS A 132 13.09 1.70 13.53
CA HIS A 132 12.07 2.54 14.16
C HIS A 132 12.43 4.02 14.17
N ARG A 133 13.73 4.38 14.27
CA ARG A 133 14.17 5.77 14.12
C ARG A 133 13.92 6.30 12.71
N HIS A 134 14.23 5.53 11.67
CA HIS A 134 13.92 5.92 10.29
C HIS A 134 12.40 6.08 10.08
N GLN A 135 11.62 5.13 10.57
CA GLN A 135 10.14 5.20 10.56
C GLN A 135 9.65 6.49 11.22
N LEU A 136 10.16 6.83 12.41
CA LEU A 136 9.76 8.04 13.13
C LEU A 136 10.08 9.32 12.36
N VAL A 137 11.28 9.42 11.80
CA VAL A 137 11.69 10.59 11.00
C VAL A 137 10.80 10.75 9.77
N LEU A 138 10.47 9.65 9.08
CA LEU A 138 9.55 9.68 7.94
C LEU A 138 8.13 10.07 8.36
N ALA A 139 7.63 9.50 9.46
CA ALA A 139 6.30 9.82 9.99
C ALA A 139 6.17 11.31 10.36
N MET A 140 7.21 11.91 10.97
CA MET A 140 7.24 13.35 11.25
C MET A 140 7.17 14.17 9.96
N LYS A 141 7.98 13.84 8.95
CA LYS A 141 7.97 14.53 7.65
C LYS A 141 6.61 14.45 6.95
N LEU A 142 5.93 13.30 7.04
CA LEU A 142 4.60 13.10 6.48
C LEU A 142 3.56 13.97 7.21
N LYS A 143 3.58 13.96 8.55
CA LYS A 143 2.67 14.77 9.37
C LYS A 143 2.84 16.26 9.10
N ASP A 144 4.08 16.75 9.00
CA ASP A 144 4.34 18.16 8.70
C ASP A 144 3.85 18.57 7.31
N ARG A 145 3.93 17.66 6.32
CA ARG A 145 3.35 17.87 4.98
C ARG A 145 1.83 17.89 4.98
N GLU A 146 1.18 17.02 5.75
CA GLU A 146 -0.28 17.00 5.87
C GLU A 146 -0.82 18.25 6.56
N VAL A 147 -0.14 18.72 7.61
CA VAL A 147 -0.48 19.99 8.27
C VAL A 147 -0.23 21.18 7.32
N GLY A 148 0.85 21.14 6.54
CA GLY A 148 1.16 22.12 5.50
C GLY A 148 0.11 22.17 4.38
N SER A 149 -0.39 21.02 3.91
CA SER A 149 -1.41 20.97 2.85
C SER A 149 -2.78 21.43 3.36
N LEU A 150 -3.19 21.02 4.57
CA LEU A 150 -4.44 21.46 5.19
C LEU A 150 -4.43 22.97 5.44
N SER A 151 -3.31 23.53 5.91
CA SER A 151 -3.17 24.97 6.10
C SER A 151 -3.15 25.73 4.76
N ALA A 152 -2.46 25.22 3.74
CA ALA A 152 -2.48 25.79 2.40
C ALA A 152 -3.89 25.78 1.76
N ASP A 153 -4.62 24.66 1.87
CA ASP A 153 -6.00 24.54 1.37
C ASP A 153 -6.96 25.48 2.10
N GLN A 154 -6.80 25.65 3.41
CA GLN A 154 -7.57 26.62 4.20
C GLN A 154 -7.26 28.07 3.80
N ILE A 155 -5.98 28.39 3.56
CA ILE A 155 -5.55 29.71 3.05
C ILE A 155 -6.10 29.95 1.64
N LEU A 156 -6.08 28.94 0.76
CA LEU A 156 -6.60 29.04 -0.61
C LEU A 156 -8.12 29.24 -0.62
N LYS A 157 -8.86 28.52 0.24
CA LYS A 157 -10.31 28.70 0.43
C LYS A 157 -10.65 30.09 0.98
N LYS A 158 -9.87 30.61 1.95
CA LYS A 158 -10.04 31.98 2.45
C LYS A 158 -9.74 33.02 1.37
N LYS A 159 -8.65 32.89 0.60
CA LYS A 159 -8.33 33.79 -0.51
C LYS A 159 -9.41 33.79 -1.60
N LYS A 160 -9.96 32.63 -1.98
CA LYS A 160 -11.10 32.54 -2.92
C LYS A 160 -12.35 33.24 -2.39
N ARG A 161 -12.70 33.06 -1.10
CA ARG A 161 -13.84 33.77 -0.48
C ARG A 161 -13.63 35.29 -0.46
N ILE A 162 -12.42 35.76 -0.17
CA ILE A 162 -12.08 37.19 -0.17
C ILE A 162 -12.11 37.76 -1.60
N GLY A 163 -11.62 37.02 -2.60
CA GLY A 163 -11.68 37.43 -4.01
C GLY A 163 -13.11 37.56 -4.55
N VAL A 164 -14.01 36.64 -4.16
CA VAL A 164 -15.44 36.74 -4.48
C VAL A 164 -16.08 37.93 -3.76
N LEU A 165 -15.73 38.19 -2.49
CA LEU A 165 -16.24 39.35 -1.75
C LEU A 165 -15.80 40.69 -2.38
N PHE A 166 -14.57 40.75 -2.91
CA PHE A 166 -14.04 41.92 -3.60
C PHE A 166 -14.74 42.17 -4.95
N TYR A 167 -15.04 41.10 -5.70
CA TYR A 167 -15.80 41.19 -6.95
C TYR A 167 -17.25 41.63 -6.73
N VAL A 168 -17.93 41.10 -5.71
CA VAL A 168 -19.32 41.48 -5.39
C VAL A 168 -19.40 42.92 -4.88
N LYS A 169 -18.46 43.37 -4.03
CA LYS A 169 -18.46 44.75 -3.52
C LYS A 169 -18.21 45.81 -4.61
N LYS A 170 -17.51 45.45 -5.68
CA LYS A 170 -17.25 46.33 -6.83
C LYS A 170 -18.41 46.37 -7.83
N MET A 171 -19.29 45.36 -7.85
CA MET A 171 -20.51 45.35 -8.67
C MET A 171 -21.68 46.13 -8.05
N PHE A 172 -21.68 46.34 -6.73
CA PHE A 172 -22.76 47.06 -6.02
C PHE A 172 -22.39 48.49 -5.58
N GLN A 173 -21.27 49.03 -6.07
CA GLN A 173 -20.97 50.46 -6.00
C GLN A 173 -21.09 51.06 -7.40
N VAL A 174 -22.32 51.36 -7.79
CA VAL A 174 -22.62 52.29 -8.89
C VAL A 174 -22.93 53.64 -8.22
N PRO A 175 -22.39 54.77 -8.71
CA PRO A 175 -22.57 56.09 -8.10
C PRO A 175 -24.03 56.54 -8.00
#